data_AF-A0A5S3Q7T2-F1
#
_entry.id   AF-A0A5S3Q7T2-F1
#
_cell.length_a   1.000
_cell.length_b   1.000
_cell.length_c   1.000
_cell.angle_alpha   90.00
_cell.angle_beta   90.00
_cell.angle_gamma   90.00
#
_symmetry.space_group_name_H-M   'P 1'
#
loop_
_entity.id
_entity.type
_entity.pdbx_description
1 polymer ?
#
loop_
_entity_poly.entity_id
_entity_poly.type
_entity_poly.pdbx_seq_one_letter_code
_entity_poly.pdbx_strand_id
1 'polypeptide(L)'
;MSQIKPSADAAAQLIARLATRVREARKARGLPRRVLSEMSGVSPRYLAQLEAGEGNISVLLLQRVAAALDLRVEALLAEDVPWDRDLQRIALLYSHAPADVQGKVRALLSPQDPKALRAGRICLVGLRGAGKSTLGKMASTALNLPFVELNKDIEEHVGMPLSEIMALYGQDGYRALEADAVARVVARHDRMILAVGGGIVAEPATFAQLLERFHTIWVRTSPAEHMERVRAQGDVRPMQGNPAAMEQLKSLLAHRTPLYQQAEAQINTSNKTVSTSLNDLLATIASKKFLDIKPE
;
A
#
# COMPACT_ATOMS: atom_id res chain seq x y z
N MET A 1 25.00 4.86 -2.65
CA MET A 1 24.69 4.69 -1.21
C MET A 1 24.44 6.07 -0.60
N SER A 2 23.22 6.61 -0.78
CA SER A 2 22.82 7.84 -0.10
C SER A 2 22.51 7.48 1.34
N GLN A 3 23.32 7.97 2.28
CA GLN A 3 23.03 7.85 3.71
C GLN A 3 21.74 8.62 3.98
N ILE A 4 20.65 7.90 4.24
CA ILE A 4 19.45 8.47 4.85
C ILE A 4 19.86 8.86 6.27
N LYS A 5 20.44 10.05 6.43
CA LYS A 5 20.60 10.66 7.75
C LYS A 5 19.20 11.08 8.19
N PRO A 6 18.68 10.60 9.34
CA PRO A 6 17.48 11.18 9.91
C PRO A 6 17.70 12.69 10.07
N SER A 7 16.68 13.51 9.78
CA SER A 7 16.78 14.94 10.02
C SER A 7 17.19 15.18 11.47
N ALA A 8 18.02 16.19 11.73
CA ALA A 8 18.44 16.53 13.10
C ALA A 8 17.23 16.74 14.03
N ASP A 9 16.11 17.15 13.45
CA ASP A 9 14.81 17.31 14.10
C ASP A 9 14.19 15.97 14.55
N ALA A 10 14.19 14.94 13.68
CA ALA A 10 13.67 13.61 14.03
C ALA A 10 14.46 12.95 15.18
N ALA A 11 15.78 13.12 15.20
CA ALA A 11 16.63 12.60 16.27
C ALA A 11 16.34 13.32 17.61
N ALA A 12 16.18 14.65 17.58
CA ALA A 12 15.83 15.43 18.76
C ALA A 12 14.44 15.05 19.30
N GLN A 13 13.46 14.86 18.43
CA GLN A 13 12.11 14.41 18.80
C GLN A 13 12.11 13.02 19.42
N LEU A 14 12.90 12.08 18.90
CA LEU A 14 13.06 10.75 19.49
C LEU A 14 13.64 10.82 20.91
N ILE A 15 14.71 11.61 21.11
CA ILE A 15 15.35 11.76 22.43
C ILE A 15 14.38 12.40 23.43
N ALA A 16 13.63 13.43 23.03
CA ALA A 16 12.63 14.08 23.88
C ALA A 16 11.48 13.13 24.27
N ARG A 17 10.99 12.31 23.34
CA ARG A 17 9.98 11.28 23.62
C ARG A 17 10.50 10.23 24.61
N LEU A 18 11.71 9.73 24.37
CA LEU A 18 12.35 8.74 25.23
C LEU A 18 12.51 9.26 26.66
N ALA A 19 12.99 10.49 26.81
CA ALA A 19 13.16 11.16 28.09
C ALA A 19 11.85 11.25 28.90
N THR A 20 10.78 11.66 28.22
CA THR A 20 9.44 11.77 28.80
C THR A 20 8.94 10.42 29.28
N ARG A 21 9.07 9.37 28.45
CA ARG A 21 8.58 8.03 28.79
C ARG A 21 9.33 7.38 29.95
N VAL A 22 10.65 7.47 29.97
CA VAL A 22 11.44 6.95 31.10
C VAL A 22 11.03 7.65 32.40
N ARG A 23 10.84 8.97 32.35
CA ARG A 23 10.41 9.77 33.50
C ARG A 23 9.01 9.38 33.98
N GLU A 24 8.05 9.23 33.06
CA GLU A 24 6.67 8.86 33.37
C GLU A 24 6.55 7.43 33.88
N ALA A 25 7.18 6.46 33.21
CA ALA A 25 7.19 5.06 33.64
C ALA A 25 7.80 4.90 35.03
N ARG A 26 8.86 5.66 35.33
CA ARG A 26 9.46 5.69 36.67
C ARG A 26 8.49 6.28 37.71
N LYS A 27 7.86 7.42 37.40
CA LYS A 27 6.89 8.08 38.30
C LYS A 27 5.66 7.21 38.55
N ALA A 28 5.13 6.55 37.52
CA ALA A 28 3.97 5.67 37.62
C ALA A 28 4.22 4.49 38.57
N ARG A 29 5.47 4.03 38.66
CA ARG A 29 5.90 3.00 39.62
C ARG A 29 6.34 3.55 40.97
N GLY A 30 6.19 4.85 41.22
CA GLY A 30 6.60 5.49 42.47
C GLY A 30 8.10 5.43 42.73
N LEU A 31 8.94 5.18 41.71
CA LEU A 31 10.36 4.94 41.88
C LEU A 31 11.15 6.27 41.97
N PRO A 32 11.92 6.50 43.03
CA PRO A 32 12.94 7.54 43.03
C PRO A 32 14.00 7.23 41.96
N ARG A 33 14.57 8.26 41.33
CA ARG A 33 15.59 8.09 40.28
C ARG A 33 16.80 7.28 40.75
N ARG A 34 17.17 7.42 42.04
CA ARG A 34 18.23 6.62 42.67
C ARG A 34 17.91 5.11 42.68
N VAL A 35 16.67 4.75 42.99
CA VAL A 35 16.24 3.35 43.00
C VAL A 35 16.29 2.76 41.59
N LEU A 36 15.84 3.53 40.58
CA LEU A 36 15.99 3.11 39.18
C LEU A 36 17.46 2.98 38.75
N SER A 37 18.34 3.83 39.28
CA SER A 37 19.79 3.75 39.04
C SER A 37 20.37 2.44 39.57
N GLU A 38 20.02 2.07 40.79
CA GLU A 38 20.47 0.82 41.43
C GLU A 38 19.93 -0.40 40.68
N MET A 39 18.64 -0.41 40.30
CA MET A 39 18.01 -1.51 39.57
C MET A 39 18.53 -1.69 38.14
N SER A 40 18.74 -0.58 37.41
CA SER A 40 19.22 -0.64 36.02
C SER A 40 20.74 -0.73 35.95
N GLY A 41 21.46 -0.38 37.02
CA GLY A 41 22.91 -0.17 37.08
C GLY A 41 23.41 0.93 36.12
N VAL A 42 22.55 1.86 35.74
CA VAL A 42 22.88 3.10 35.02
C VAL A 42 23.11 4.20 36.06
N SER A 43 24.15 5.01 35.91
CA SER A 43 24.50 6.00 36.94
C SER A 43 23.39 7.05 37.15
N PRO A 44 23.24 7.62 38.38
CA PRO A 44 22.20 8.61 38.66
C PRO A 44 22.31 9.86 37.80
N ARG A 45 23.54 10.27 37.47
CA ARG A 45 23.83 11.41 36.58
C ARG A 45 23.34 11.13 35.16
N TYR A 46 23.59 9.93 34.64
CA TYR A 46 23.21 9.56 33.28
C TYR A 46 21.69 9.37 33.15
N LEU A 47 21.02 8.84 34.18
CA LEU A 47 19.55 8.82 34.23
C LEU A 47 18.94 10.22 34.31
N ALA A 48 19.60 11.17 34.98
CA ALA A 48 19.14 12.55 35.03
C ALA A 48 19.22 13.21 33.64
N GLN A 49 20.31 12.99 32.90
CA GLN A 49 20.48 13.46 31.53
C GLN A 49 19.47 12.81 30.58
N LEU A 50 19.30 11.48 30.66
CA LEU A 50 18.30 10.75 29.88
C LEU A 50 16.90 11.31 30.11
N GLU A 51 16.48 11.48 31.37
CA GLU A 51 15.15 12.03 31.67
C GLU A 51 15.02 13.51 31.29
N ALA A 52 16.11 14.26 31.16
CA ALA A 52 16.12 15.64 30.68
C ALA A 52 16.06 15.75 29.15
N GLY A 53 16.23 14.65 28.42
CA GLY A 53 16.35 14.67 26.96
C GLY A 53 17.74 15.09 26.48
N GLU A 54 18.74 14.95 27.34
CA GLU A 54 20.12 15.33 27.04
C GLU A 54 20.95 14.10 26.70
N GLY A 55 21.58 14.14 25.52
CA GLY A 55 22.56 13.13 25.09
C GLY A 55 21.95 11.84 24.57
N ASN A 56 22.80 11.03 23.93
CA ASN A 56 22.42 9.75 23.35
C ASN A 56 22.66 8.62 24.35
N ILE A 57 21.63 7.83 24.63
CA ILE A 57 21.77 6.58 25.38
C ILE A 57 22.13 5.42 24.46
N SER A 58 23.05 4.56 24.89
CA SER A 58 23.29 3.33 24.17
C SER A 58 22.10 2.39 24.31
N VAL A 59 21.79 1.63 23.25
CA VAL A 59 20.66 0.68 23.24
C VAL A 59 20.75 -0.32 24.41
N LEU A 60 21.97 -0.73 24.79
CA LEU A 60 22.18 -1.65 25.90
C LEU A 60 21.83 -1.04 27.27
N LEU A 61 22.16 0.23 27.50
CA LEU A 61 21.75 0.92 28.73
C LEU A 61 20.24 1.17 28.73
N LEU A 62 19.67 1.51 27.57
CA LEU A 62 18.23 1.66 27.44
C LEU A 62 17.47 0.36 27.73
N GLN A 63 17.97 -0.78 27.25
CA GLN A 63 17.42 -2.11 27.56
C GLN A 63 17.41 -2.38 29.07
N ARG A 64 18.50 -2.02 29.77
CA ARG A 64 18.60 -2.19 31.23
C ARG A 64 17.63 -1.29 31.99
N VAL A 65 17.46 -0.05 31.53
CA VAL A 65 16.47 0.88 32.10
C VAL A 65 15.05 0.38 31.85
N ALA A 66 14.75 -0.10 30.65
CA ALA A 66 13.45 -0.69 30.32
C ALA A 66 13.16 -1.92 31.20
N ALA A 67 14.12 -2.83 31.35
CA ALA A 67 13.99 -4.03 32.20
C ALA A 67 13.81 -3.66 33.68
N ALA A 68 14.55 -2.68 34.20
CA ALA A 68 14.37 -2.17 35.57
C ALA A 68 13.02 -1.49 35.78
N LEU A 69 12.48 -0.91 34.71
CA LEU A 69 11.12 -0.41 34.65
C LEU A 69 10.13 -1.50 34.23
N ASP A 70 10.46 -2.79 34.19
CA ASP A 70 9.53 -3.86 33.80
C ASP A 70 8.71 -3.47 32.54
N LEU A 71 9.44 -2.99 31.53
CA LEU A 71 8.95 -2.58 30.23
C LEU A 71 9.80 -3.24 29.15
N ARG A 72 9.15 -3.45 28.01
CA ARG A 72 9.82 -3.76 26.75
C ARG A 72 10.49 -2.51 26.19
N VAL A 73 11.71 -2.63 25.66
CA VAL A 73 12.47 -1.48 25.15
C VAL A 73 11.75 -0.76 24.01
N GLU A 74 10.99 -1.52 23.22
CA GLU A 74 10.18 -1.03 22.11
C GLU A 74 9.09 -0.07 22.60
N ALA A 75 8.56 -0.25 23.81
CA ALA A 75 7.58 0.66 24.39
C ALA A 75 8.15 2.05 24.68
N LEU A 76 9.46 2.15 24.94
CA LEU A 76 10.14 3.43 25.14
C LEU A 76 10.44 4.15 23.80
N LEU A 77 10.45 3.42 22.68
CA LEU A 77 10.85 3.90 21.36
C LEU A 77 9.70 4.10 20.37
N ALA A 78 8.55 3.45 20.58
CA ALA A 78 7.40 3.51 19.68
C ALA A 78 6.95 4.96 19.40
N GLU A 79 6.54 5.30 18.19
CA GLU A 79 6.10 6.69 17.91
C GLU A 79 4.74 6.98 18.53
N ASP A 80 3.82 6.01 18.38
CA ASP A 80 2.46 6.07 18.89
C ASP A 80 2.19 4.84 19.77
N VAL A 81 2.20 5.03 21.09
CA VAL A 81 1.50 4.09 21.97
C VAL A 81 0.21 4.80 22.37
N PRO A 82 -0.97 4.35 21.88
CA PRO A 82 -2.23 4.82 22.42
C PRO A 82 -2.23 4.45 23.91
N TRP A 83 -2.31 5.46 24.78
CA TRP A 83 -2.46 5.28 26.23
C TRP A 83 -3.81 4.68 26.61
N ASP A 84 -4.69 4.53 25.63
CA ASP A 84 -5.95 3.87 25.79
C ASP A 84 -5.77 2.34 25.80
N ARG A 85 -5.87 1.76 26.99
CA ARG A 85 -5.85 0.30 27.18
C ARG A 85 -6.95 -0.38 26.35
N ASP A 86 -8.07 0.30 26.08
CA ASP A 86 -9.14 -0.24 25.27
C ASP A 86 -8.73 -0.29 23.80
N LEU A 87 -8.03 0.71 23.27
CA LEU A 87 -7.49 0.64 21.89
C LEU A 87 -6.49 -0.50 21.72
N GLN A 88 -5.60 -0.71 22.69
CA GLN A 88 -4.65 -1.83 22.64
C GLN A 88 -5.37 -3.18 22.68
N ARG A 89 -6.38 -3.30 23.54
CA ARG A 89 -7.22 -4.49 23.65
C ARG A 89 -8.01 -4.74 22.38
N ILE A 90 -8.60 -3.69 21.79
CA ILE A 90 -9.36 -3.77 20.54
C ILE A 90 -8.44 -4.20 19.40
N ALA A 91 -7.25 -3.62 19.26
CA ALA A 91 -6.29 -4.00 18.23
C ALA A 91 -5.85 -5.47 18.36
N LEU A 92 -5.62 -5.96 19.58
CA LEU A 92 -5.29 -7.35 19.85
C LEU A 92 -6.46 -8.30 19.52
N LEU A 93 -7.67 -7.95 19.95
CA LEU A 93 -8.88 -8.75 19.66
C LEU A 93 -9.15 -8.79 18.16
N TYR A 94 -8.96 -7.66 17.48
CA TYR A 94 -9.13 -7.54 16.05
C TYR A 94 -8.12 -8.42 15.29
N SER A 95 -6.84 -8.37 15.65
CA SER A 95 -5.78 -9.14 14.96
C SER A 95 -5.96 -10.66 15.09
N HIS A 96 -6.57 -11.13 16.17
CA HIS A 96 -6.85 -12.55 16.41
C HIS A 96 -8.26 -12.98 15.96
N ALA A 97 -9.10 -12.07 15.51
CA ALA A 97 -10.44 -12.39 15.06
C ALA A 97 -10.43 -13.10 13.69
N PRO A 98 -11.39 -13.99 13.40
CA PRO A 98 -11.59 -14.55 12.07
C PRO A 98 -11.77 -13.47 11.00
N ALA A 99 -11.40 -13.78 9.75
CA ALA A 99 -11.39 -12.82 8.64
C ALA A 99 -12.77 -12.18 8.38
N ASP A 100 -13.86 -12.91 8.57
CA ASP A 100 -15.22 -12.39 8.41
C ASP A 100 -15.57 -11.36 9.50
N VAL A 101 -15.12 -11.59 10.74
CA VAL A 101 -15.29 -10.68 11.87
C VAL A 101 -14.45 -9.42 11.68
N GLN A 102 -13.20 -9.55 11.25
CA GLN A 102 -12.35 -8.40 10.90
C GLN A 102 -12.96 -7.55 9.78
N GLY A 103 -13.60 -8.20 8.80
CA GLY A 103 -14.35 -7.55 7.73
C GLY A 103 -15.54 -6.75 8.25
N LYS A 104 -16.38 -7.35 9.12
CA LYS A 104 -17.53 -6.69 9.75
C LYS A 104 -17.10 -5.49 10.60
N VAL A 105 -16.05 -5.62 11.41
CA VAL A 105 -15.54 -4.52 12.24
C VAL A 105 -15.02 -3.37 11.38
N ARG A 106 -14.28 -3.63 10.29
CA ARG A 106 -13.89 -2.58 9.33
C ARG A 106 -15.10 -1.85 8.73
N ALA A 107 -16.13 -2.60 8.34
CA ALA A 107 -17.35 -2.02 7.79
C ALA A 107 -18.14 -1.17 8.80
N LEU A 108 -18.10 -1.53 10.09
CA LEU A 108 -18.75 -0.77 11.16
C LEU A 108 -17.97 0.49 11.56
N LEU A 109 -16.63 0.43 11.56
CA LEU A 109 -15.75 1.52 11.99
C LEU A 109 -15.42 2.53 10.88
N SER A 110 -15.66 2.17 9.61
CA SER A 110 -15.68 3.11 8.48
C SER A 110 -17.11 3.27 7.98
N PRO A 111 -17.88 4.25 8.49
CA PRO A 111 -19.31 4.38 8.16
C PRO A 111 -19.57 4.90 6.74
N GLN A 112 -18.55 5.11 5.93
CA GLN A 112 -18.75 5.51 4.54
C GLN A 112 -19.12 4.28 3.70
N ASP A 113 -20.21 4.38 2.94
CA ASP A 113 -20.57 3.41 1.91
C ASP A 113 -19.31 3.09 1.08
N PRO A 114 -18.88 1.82 0.94
CA PRO A 114 -17.75 1.46 0.08
C PRO A 114 -17.85 2.07 -1.33
N LYS A 115 -19.07 2.32 -1.84
CA LYS A 115 -19.28 3.05 -3.09
C LYS A 115 -18.94 4.53 -2.98
N ALA A 116 -19.27 5.18 -1.87
CA ALA A 116 -18.88 6.57 -1.59
C ALA A 116 -17.36 6.72 -1.49
N LEU A 117 -16.68 5.77 -0.82
CA LEU A 117 -15.21 5.75 -0.74
C LEU A 117 -14.54 5.59 -2.11
N ARG A 118 -15.20 4.90 -3.03
CA ARG A 118 -14.72 4.70 -4.41
C ARG A 118 -14.99 5.91 -5.31
N ALA A 119 -15.85 6.85 -4.92
CA ALA A 119 -16.12 8.15 -5.57
C ALA A 119 -16.39 8.14 -7.09
N GLY A 120 -16.57 6.98 -7.72
CA GLY A 120 -16.73 6.85 -9.17
C GLY A 120 -15.39 6.67 -9.89
N ARG A 121 -14.33 6.32 -9.14
CA ARG A 121 -13.03 5.92 -9.65
C ARG A 121 -13.09 4.45 -10.07
N ILE A 122 -12.80 4.18 -11.34
CA ILE A 122 -12.77 2.83 -11.91
C ILE A 122 -11.32 2.43 -12.11
N CYS A 123 -10.92 1.23 -11.68
CA CYS A 123 -9.55 0.74 -11.87
C CYS A 123 -9.55 -0.55 -12.72
N LEU A 124 -8.89 -0.49 -13.86
CA LEU A 124 -8.68 -1.62 -14.76
C LEU A 124 -7.43 -2.40 -14.31
N VAL A 125 -7.63 -3.63 -13.86
CA VAL A 125 -6.55 -4.57 -13.48
C VAL A 125 -6.44 -5.70 -14.49
N GLY A 126 -5.26 -6.33 -14.59
CA GLY A 126 -5.02 -7.44 -15.52
C GLY A 126 -3.62 -7.44 -16.08
N LEU A 127 -3.21 -8.55 -16.70
CA LEU A 127 -1.87 -8.66 -17.28
C LEU A 127 -1.66 -7.68 -18.46
N ARG A 128 -0.39 -7.41 -18.78
CA ARG A 128 -0.02 -6.67 -19.99
C ARG A 128 -0.58 -7.41 -21.22
N GLY A 129 -1.05 -6.68 -22.23
CA GLY A 129 -1.76 -7.26 -23.38
C GLY A 129 -3.26 -7.52 -23.17
N ALA A 130 -3.80 -7.38 -21.95
CA ALA A 130 -5.25 -7.49 -21.72
C ALA A 130 -6.09 -6.40 -22.45
N GLY A 131 -5.48 -5.29 -22.86
CA GLY A 131 -6.18 -4.17 -23.51
C GLY A 131 -6.60 -3.05 -22.56
N LYS A 132 -6.10 -3.03 -21.32
CA LYS A 132 -6.43 -2.00 -20.30
C LYS A 132 -6.25 -0.56 -20.78
N SER A 133 -5.09 -0.24 -21.38
CA SER A 133 -4.79 1.10 -21.86
C SER A 133 -5.72 1.53 -23.00
N THR A 134 -5.95 0.63 -23.96
CA THR A 134 -6.84 0.87 -25.10
C THR A 134 -8.28 1.06 -24.64
N LEU A 135 -8.80 0.13 -23.84
CA LEU A 135 -10.18 0.18 -23.33
C LEU A 135 -10.38 1.34 -22.37
N GLY A 136 -9.42 1.62 -21.50
CA GLY A 136 -9.47 2.74 -20.56
C GLY A 136 -9.57 4.08 -21.29
N LYS A 137 -8.72 4.31 -22.30
CA LYS A 137 -8.75 5.54 -23.11
C LYS A 137 -10.04 5.68 -23.93
N MET A 138 -10.60 4.58 -24.43
CA MET A 138 -11.87 4.64 -25.17
C MET A 138 -13.07 4.86 -24.25
N ALA A 139 -13.09 4.17 -23.09
CA ALA A 139 -14.13 4.32 -22.08
C ALA A 139 -14.10 5.73 -21.47
N SER A 140 -12.92 6.32 -21.31
CA SER A 140 -12.78 7.68 -20.79
C SER A 140 -13.41 8.71 -21.73
N THR A 141 -13.20 8.57 -23.04
CA THR A 141 -13.87 9.39 -24.05
C THR A 141 -15.38 9.17 -24.04
N ALA A 142 -15.84 7.92 -23.99
CA ALA A 142 -17.26 7.58 -24.02
C ALA A 142 -18.02 8.07 -22.77
N LEU A 143 -17.37 8.07 -21.61
CA LEU A 143 -17.96 8.44 -20.32
C LEU A 143 -17.62 9.88 -19.90
N ASN A 144 -16.83 10.61 -20.70
CA ASN A 144 -16.28 11.92 -20.37
C ASN A 144 -15.60 11.96 -18.99
N LEU A 145 -14.71 10.99 -18.75
CA LEU A 145 -13.92 10.87 -17.52
C LEU A 145 -12.43 11.04 -17.81
N PRO A 146 -11.62 11.53 -16.86
CA PRO A 146 -10.17 11.46 -16.96
C PRO A 146 -9.66 10.01 -17.05
N PHE A 147 -8.60 9.78 -17.81
CA PHE A 147 -7.89 8.51 -17.87
C PHE A 147 -6.45 8.67 -17.43
N VAL A 148 -6.00 7.84 -16.50
CA VAL A 148 -4.60 7.81 -16.04
C VAL A 148 -4.06 6.40 -16.20
N GLU A 149 -2.85 6.28 -16.73
CA GLU A 149 -2.05 5.06 -16.63
C GLU A 149 -1.05 5.25 -15.49
N LEU A 150 -1.13 4.40 -14.47
CA LEU A 150 -0.33 4.59 -13.25
C LEU A 150 1.17 4.62 -13.53
N ASN A 151 1.64 3.78 -14.46
CA ASN A 151 3.05 3.77 -14.86
C ASN A 151 3.50 5.09 -15.48
N LYS A 152 2.63 5.76 -16.25
CA LYS A 152 2.93 7.08 -16.83
C LYS A 152 2.91 8.17 -15.77
N ASP A 153 1.97 8.15 -14.81
CA ASP A 153 1.99 9.08 -13.68
C ASP A 153 3.29 8.94 -12.87
N ILE A 154 3.78 7.71 -12.68
CA ILE A 154 5.07 7.46 -12.02
C ILE A 154 6.22 8.06 -12.85
N GLU A 155 6.30 7.77 -14.14
CA GLU A 155 7.35 8.28 -15.04
C GLU A 155 7.36 9.82 -15.07
N GLU A 156 6.19 10.45 -15.18
CA GLU A 156 6.02 11.90 -15.19
C GLU A 156 6.39 12.53 -13.85
N HIS A 157 6.00 11.92 -12.73
CA HIS A 157 6.30 12.42 -11.39
C HIS A 157 7.79 12.33 -11.06
N VAL A 158 8.44 11.24 -11.45
CA VAL A 158 9.85 10.98 -11.18
C VAL A 158 10.75 11.65 -12.22
N GLY A 159 10.24 11.94 -13.42
CA GLY A 159 10.99 12.51 -14.53
C GLY A 159 11.92 11.50 -15.22
N MET A 160 11.64 10.19 -15.08
CA MET A 160 12.49 9.10 -15.61
C MET A 160 11.62 7.97 -16.16
N PRO A 161 12.06 7.28 -17.24
CA PRO A 161 11.33 6.14 -17.78
C PRO A 161 11.37 4.96 -16.81
N LEU A 162 10.35 4.12 -16.86
CA LEU A 162 10.18 3.00 -15.93
C LEU A 162 11.36 2.02 -15.97
N SER A 163 12.00 1.84 -17.12
CA SER A 163 13.21 1.01 -17.24
C SER A 163 14.38 1.53 -16.41
N GLU A 164 14.54 2.86 -16.32
CA GLU A 164 15.59 3.47 -15.51
C GLU A 164 15.24 3.42 -14.03
N ILE A 165 13.97 3.64 -13.68
CA ILE A 165 13.49 3.46 -12.30
C ILE A 165 13.81 2.04 -11.81
N MET A 166 13.50 1.03 -12.62
CA MET A 166 13.79 -0.37 -12.29
C MET A 166 15.29 -0.64 -12.19
N ALA A 167 16.11 -0.04 -13.05
CA ALA A 167 17.56 -0.23 -13.02
C ALA A 167 18.23 0.44 -11.80
N LEU A 168 17.72 1.60 -11.37
CA LEU A 168 18.31 2.38 -10.28
C LEU A 168 17.78 1.99 -8.90
N TYR A 169 16.47 1.76 -8.78
CA TYR A 169 15.79 1.53 -7.51
C TYR A 169 15.34 0.09 -7.29
N GLY A 170 15.46 -0.75 -8.32
CA GLY A 170 15.01 -2.13 -8.27
C GLY A 170 13.50 -2.26 -8.13
N GLN A 171 13.07 -3.49 -7.88
CA GLN A 171 11.65 -3.82 -7.77
C GLN A 171 11.00 -3.15 -6.56
N ASP A 172 11.67 -3.15 -5.40
CA ASP A 172 11.12 -2.62 -4.15
C ASP A 172 10.92 -1.11 -4.20
N GLY A 173 11.89 -0.38 -4.77
CA GLY A 173 11.74 1.06 -4.98
C GLY A 173 10.61 1.40 -5.96
N TYR A 174 10.42 0.61 -7.02
CA TYR A 174 9.24 0.75 -7.85
C TYR A 174 7.94 0.48 -7.09
N ARG A 175 7.90 -0.50 -6.17
CA ARG A 175 6.68 -0.77 -5.36
C ARG A 175 6.32 0.40 -4.45
N ALA A 176 7.32 1.04 -3.83
CA ALA A 176 7.09 2.25 -3.05
C ALA A 176 6.51 3.38 -3.93
N LEU A 177 7.10 3.61 -5.10
CA LEU A 177 6.60 4.61 -6.07
C LEU A 177 5.19 4.27 -6.58
N GLU A 178 4.88 2.99 -6.76
CA GLU A 178 3.56 2.51 -7.18
C GLU A 178 2.50 2.79 -6.11
N ALA A 179 2.81 2.53 -4.83
CA ALA A 179 1.93 2.86 -3.72
C ALA A 179 1.67 4.38 -3.61
N ASP A 180 2.74 5.18 -3.67
CA ASP A 180 2.64 6.63 -3.63
C ASP A 180 1.81 7.19 -4.80
N ALA A 181 1.99 6.63 -5.99
CA ALA A 181 1.22 7.02 -7.18
C ALA A 181 -0.29 6.74 -7.00
N VAL A 182 -0.66 5.59 -6.45
CA VAL A 182 -2.07 5.29 -6.15
C VAL A 182 -2.64 6.33 -5.18
N ALA A 183 -1.91 6.66 -4.11
CA ALA A 183 -2.35 7.67 -3.15
C ALA A 183 -2.53 9.05 -3.80
N ARG A 184 -1.59 9.49 -4.64
CA ARG A 184 -1.69 10.75 -5.38
C ARG A 184 -2.87 10.78 -6.34
N VAL A 185 -3.11 9.71 -7.09
CA VAL A 185 -4.25 9.63 -8.03
C VAL A 185 -5.58 9.74 -7.27
N VAL A 186 -5.71 9.04 -6.14
CA VAL A 186 -6.92 9.11 -5.30
C VAL A 186 -7.15 10.53 -4.78
N ALA A 187 -6.09 11.24 -4.37
CA ALA A 187 -6.19 12.59 -3.84
C ALA A 187 -6.54 13.64 -4.92
N ARG A 188 -6.23 13.40 -6.19
CA ARG A 188 -6.43 14.37 -7.29
C ARG A 188 -7.74 14.20 -8.03
N HIS A 189 -8.36 13.03 -7.96
CA HIS A 189 -9.49 12.70 -8.81
C HIS A 189 -10.59 12.02 -8.03
N ASP A 190 -11.80 12.58 -8.04
CA ASP A 190 -12.97 11.91 -7.49
C ASP A 190 -13.58 10.92 -8.48
N ARG A 191 -13.64 11.27 -9.77
CA ARG A 191 -14.20 10.41 -10.83
C ARG A 191 -13.19 10.27 -11.95
N MET A 192 -12.77 9.04 -12.26
CA MET A 192 -11.76 8.78 -13.29
C MET A 192 -11.66 7.28 -13.63
N ILE A 193 -10.90 6.96 -14.68
CA ILE A 193 -10.51 5.61 -15.05
C ILE A 193 -8.99 5.46 -14.88
N LEU A 194 -8.56 4.52 -14.07
CA LEU A 194 -7.17 4.17 -13.82
C LEU A 194 -6.83 2.85 -14.53
N ALA A 195 -5.70 2.78 -15.21
CA ALA A 195 -5.08 1.51 -15.61
C ALA A 195 -3.77 1.31 -14.86
N VAL A 196 -3.63 0.14 -14.24
CA VAL A 196 -2.45 -0.20 -13.40
C VAL A 196 -1.58 -1.27 -14.05
N GLY A 197 -0.32 -1.34 -13.61
CA GLY A 197 0.61 -2.40 -13.99
C GLY A 197 0.10 -3.79 -13.55
N GLY A 198 0.27 -4.81 -14.38
CA GLY A 198 -0.22 -6.16 -14.07
C GLY A 198 0.47 -6.84 -12.88
N GLY A 199 1.53 -6.25 -12.34
CA GLY A 199 2.25 -6.74 -11.17
C GLY A 199 1.69 -6.22 -9.83
N ILE A 200 0.83 -5.20 -9.84
CA ILE A 200 0.36 -4.53 -8.62
C ILE A 200 -0.45 -5.46 -7.70
N VAL A 201 -1.14 -6.45 -8.28
CA VAL A 201 -1.93 -7.42 -7.52
C VAL A 201 -1.09 -8.32 -6.61
N ALA A 202 0.20 -8.44 -6.89
CA ALA A 202 1.14 -9.20 -6.07
C ALA A 202 1.68 -8.40 -4.88
N GLU A 203 1.28 -7.13 -4.74
CA GLU A 203 1.62 -6.26 -3.60
C GLU A 203 0.38 -6.10 -2.71
N PRO A 204 0.23 -6.86 -1.60
CA PRO A 204 -1.04 -6.94 -0.87
C PRO A 204 -1.54 -5.59 -0.35
N ALA A 205 -0.64 -4.73 0.15
CA ALA A 205 -1.01 -3.44 0.73
C ALA A 205 -1.56 -2.49 -0.35
N THR A 206 -0.83 -2.32 -1.45
CA THR A 206 -1.23 -1.46 -2.57
C THR A 206 -2.48 -2.00 -3.26
N PHE A 207 -2.62 -3.31 -3.41
CA PHE A 207 -3.81 -3.89 -4.00
C PHE A 207 -5.04 -3.74 -3.11
N ALA A 208 -4.90 -3.88 -1.79
CA ALA A 208 -5.99 -3.59 -0.85
C ALA A 208 -6.46 -2.14 -0.95
N GLN A 209 -5.54 -1.18 -1.08
CA GLN A 209 -5.88 0.23 -1.31
C GLN A 209 -6.70 0.42 -2.60
N LEU A 210 -6.34 -0.29 -3.69
CA LEU A 210 -7.12 -0.23 -4.94
C LEU A 210 -8.54 -0.80 -4.76
N LEU A 211 -8.69 -1.94 -4.08
CA LEU A 211 -10.00 -2.55 -3.82
C LEU A 211 -10.89 -1.66 -2.94
N GLU A 212 -10.28 -0.89 -2.04
CA GLU A 212 -10.98 0.02 -1.14
C GLU A 212 -11.38 1.33 -1.83
N ARG A 213 -10.51 1.90 -2.67
CA ARG A 213 -10.66 3.26 -3.24
C ARG A 213 -11.14 3.29 -4.70
N PHE A 214 -11.23 2.15 -5.39
CA PHE A 214 -11.70 2.06 -6.77
C PHE A 214 -12.72 0.94 -6.97
N HIS A 215 -13.61 1.13 -7.93
CA HIS A 215 -14.37 0.05 -8.56
C HIS A 215 -13.44 -0.72 -9.51
N THR A 216 -12.99 -1.90 -9.08
CA THR A 216 -11.99 -2.67 -9.81
C THR A 216 -12.62 -3.59 -10.86
N ILE A 217 -12.09 -3.56 -12.08
CA ILE A 217 -12.51 -4.41 -13.19
C ILE A 217 -11.32 -5.19 -13.70
N TRP A 218 -11.39 -6.51 -13.60
CA TRP A 218 -10.40 -7.39 -14.20
C TRP A 218 -10.64 -7.53 -15.71
N VAL A 219 -9.72 -6.95 -16.49
CA VAL A 219 -9.66 -7.16 -17.94
C VAL A 219 -8.78 -8.38 -18.22
N ARG A 220 -9.39 -9.44 -18.76
CA ARG A 220 -8.69 -10.69 -19.09
C ARG A 220 -8.76 -11.00 -20.58
N THR A 221 -7.73 -11.70 -21.07
CA THR A 221 -7.73 -12.30 -22.40
C THR A 221 -7.08 -13.68 -22.37
N SER A 222 -7.09 -14.39 -23.50
CA SER A 222 -6.48 -15.70 -23.63
C SER A 222 -4.94 -15.57 -23.53
N PRO A 223 -4.23 -16.58 -23.01
CA PRO A 223 -2.75 -16.56 -22.96
C PRO A 223 -2.11 -16.30 -24.33
N ALA A 224 -2.69 -16.87 -25.40
CA ALA A 224 -2.22 -16.67 -26.77
C ALA A 224 -2.32 -15.19 -27.20
N GLU A 225 -3.47 -14.55 -26.96
CA GLU A 225 -3.66 -13.14 -27.31
C GLU A 225 -2.85 -12.19 -26.43
N HIS A 226 -2.66 -12.51 -25.15
CA HIS A 226 -1.73 -11.77 -24.30
C HIS A 226 -0.35 -11.72 -24.94
N MET A 227 0.16 -12.87 -25.38
CA MET A 227 1.46 -13.00 -26.01
C MET A 227 1.54 -12.23 -27.33
N GLU A 228 0.55 -12.44 -28.20
CA GLU A 228 0.48 -11.78 -29.51
C GLU A 228 0.49 -10.25 -29.38
N ARG A 229 -0.36 -9.71 -28.50
CA ARG A 229 -0.50 -8.26 -28.29
C ARG A 229 0.76 -7.66 -27.65
N VAL A 230 1.41 -8.37 -26.72
CA VAL A 230 2.67 -7.92 -26.12
C VAL A 230 3.80 -7.90 -27.16
N ARG A 231 3.86 -8.91 -28.05
CA ARG A 231 4.81 -8.96 -29.16
C ARG A 231 4.63 -7.79 -30.13
N ALA A 232 3.38 -7.50 -30.50
CA ALA A 232 3.06 -6.39 -31.39
C ALA A 232 3.45 -5.01 -30.81
N GLN A 233 3.56 -4.91 -29.48
CA GLN A 233 3.98 -3.69 -28.78
C GLN A 233 5.51 -3.56 -28.66
N GLY A 234 6.29 -4.44 -29.29
CA GLY A 234 7.76 -4.39 -29.29
C GLY A 234 8.42 -4.85 -27.99
N ASP A 235 7.64 -5.34 -27.01
CA ASP A 235 8.19 -5.90 -25.77
C ASP A 235 8.47 -7.39 -25.95
N VAL A 236 9.66 -7.69 -26.44
CA VAL A 236 10.13 -9.07 -26.67
C VAL A 236 10.77 -9.70 -25.42
N ARG A 237 10.93 -8.95 -24.32
CA ARG A 237 11.56 -9.43 -23.08
C ARG A 237 10.94 -10.72 -22.52
N PRO A 238 9.60 -10.92 -22.57
CA PRO A 238 9.00 -12.18 -22.11
C PRO A 238 9.26 -13.38 -23.04
N MET A 239 9.79 -13.16 -24.25
CA MET A 239 9.80 -14.14 -25.35
C MET A 239 11.16 -14.35 -26.02
N GLN A 240 12.18 -13.51 -25.74
CA GLN A 240 13.48 -13.62 -26.41
C GLN A 240 14.13 -14.97 -26.09
N GLY A 241 14.16 -15.85 -27.10
CA GLY A 241 14.91 -17.11 -27.08
C GLY A 241 14.35 -18.22 -26.19
N ASN A 242 13.11 -18.10 -25.69
CA ASN A 242 12.58 -19.08 -24.71
C ASN A 242 11.32 -19.83 -25.22
N PRO A 243 11.45 -21.11 -25.64
CA PRO A 243 10.31 -21.97 -25.97
C PRO A 243 9.30 -22.12 -24.82
N ALA A 244 9.75 -21.96 -23.57
CA ALA A 244 8.92 -22.03 -22.37
C ALA A 244 8.17 -20.73 -22.04
N ALA A 245 8.30 -19.67 -22.84
CA ALA A 245 7.65 -18.37 -22.58
C ALA A 245 6.12 -18.49 -22.41
N MET A 246 5.47 -19.32 -23.24
CA MET A 246 4.03 -19.57 -23.13
C MET A 246 3.67 -20.31 -21.84
N GLU A 247 4.50 -21.26 -21.41
CA GLU A 247 4.30 -21.98 -20.15
C GLU A 247 4.52 -21.08 -18.93
N GLN A 248 5.55 -20.23 -18.96
CA GLN A 248 5.80 -19.22 -17.95
C GLN A 248 4.64 -18.22 -17.84
N LEU A 249 4.10 -17.77 -18.97
CA LEU A 249 2.92 -16.90 -18.99
C LEU A 249 1.69 -17.60 -18.39
N LYS A 250 1.44 -18.86 -18.78
CA LYS A 250 0.34 -19.67 -18.22
C LYS A 250 0.51 -19.84 -16.70
N SER A 251 1.72 -20.15 -16.24
CA SER A 251 2.04 -20.26 -14.81
C SER A 251 1.80 -18.94 -14.09
N LEU A 252 2.29 -17.81 -14.63
CA LEU A 252 2.08 -16.49 -14.05
C LEU A 252 0.58 -16.13 -13.96
N LEU A 253 -0.19 -16.45 -15.00
CA LEU A 253 -1.64 -16.29 -15.01
C LEU A 253 -2.29 -17.15 -13.92
N ALA A 254 -1.91 -18.41 -13.78
CA ALA A 254 -2.44 -19.30 -12.75
C ALA A 254 -2.21 -18.73 -11.34
N HIS A 255 -1.00 -18.24 -11.06
CA HIS A 255 -0.67 -17.63 -9.77
C HIS A 255 -1.40 -16.31 -9.51
N ARG A 256 -1.61 -15.47 -10.53
CA ARG A 256 -2.26 -14.15 -10.37
C ARG A 256 -3.78 -14.19 -10.49
N THR A 257 -4.36 -15.25 -11.06
CA THR A 257 -5.82 -15.37 -11.25
C THR A 257 -6.60 -15.22 -9.93
N PRO A 258 -6.22 -15.90 -8.82
CA PRO A 258 -6.90 -15.72 -7.54
C PRO A 258 -6.87 -14.28 -7.01
N LEU A 259 -5.80 -13.53 -7.33
CA LEU A 259 -5.65 -12.12 -6.93
C LEU A 259 -6.54 -11.22 -7.80
N TYR A 260 -6.52 -11.42 -9.12
CA TYR A 260 -7.40 -10.68 -10.03
C TYR A 260 -8.89 -10.94 -9.78
N GLN A 261 -9.26 -12.14 -9.33
CA GLN A 261 -10.64 -12.50 -8.99
C GLN A 261 -11.21 -11.72 -7.80
N GLN A 262 -10.36 -11.05 -7.01
CA GLN A 262 -10.83 -10.14 -5.95
C GLN A 262 -11.43 -8.84 -6.51
N ALA A 263 -11.26 -8.57 -7.81
CA ALA A 263 -11.88 -7.42 -8.46
C ALA A 263 -13.42 -7.52 -8.43
N GLU A 264 -14.09 -6.37 -8.34
CA GLU A 264 -15.56 -6.28 -8.22
C GLU A 264 -16.32 -6.76 -9.48
N ALA A 265 -15.67 -6.65 -10.64
CA ALA A 265 -16.17 -7.15 -11.91
C ALA A 265 -15.04 -7.67 -12.81
N GLN A 266 -15.41 -8.34 -13.89
CA GLN A 266 -14.47 -8.84 -14.89
C GLN A 266 -15.06 -8.76 -16.30
N ILE A 267 -14.20 -8.54 -17.30
CA ILE A 267 -14.54 -8.61 -18.72
C ILE A 267 -13.53 -9.47 -19.47
N ASN A 268 -13.98 -10.18 -20.49
CA ASN A 268 -13.12 -11.01 -21.33
C ASN A 268 -13.01 -10.42 -22.74
N THR A 269 -11.80 -10.08 -23.16
CA THR A 269 -11.49 -9.51 -24.49
C THR A 269 -11.06 -10.55 -25.51
N SER A 270 -11.07 -11.84 -25.16
CA SER A 270 -10.62 -12.91 -26.06
C SER A 270 -11.56 -13.05 -27.25
N ASN A 271 -11.01 -13.22 -28.46
CA ASN A 271 -11.75 -13.37 -29.72
C ASN A 271 -12.79 -12.26 -29.96
N LYS A 272 -12.55 -11.06 -29.43
CA LYS A 272 -13.44 -9.91 -29.57
C LYS A 272 -12.73 -8.74 -30.19
N THR A 273 -13.49 -7.95 -30.96
CA THR A 273 -13.02 -6.66 -31.41
C THR A 273 -12.88 -5.70 -30.23
N VAL A 274 -12.08 -4.65 -30.42
CA VAL A 274 -11.93 -3.58 -29.42
C VAL A 274 -13.28 -2.92 -29.13
N SER A 275 -14.12 -2.71 -30.15
CA SER A 275 -15.45 -2.11 -30.01
C SER A 275 -16.38 -2.99 -29.16
N THR A 276 -16.43 -4.30 -29.43
CA THR A 276 -17.21 -5.24 -28.61
C THR A 276 -16.73 -5.25 -27.15
N SER A 277 -15.40 -5.27 -26.94
CA SER A 277 -14.81 -5.26 -25.60
C SER A 277 -15.07 -3.95 -24.86
N LEU A 278 -15.13 -2.81 -25.57
CA LEU A 278 -15.53 -1.53 -25.00
C LEU A 278 -17.00 -1.54 -24.57
N ASN A 279 -17.90 -2.06 -25.41
CA ASN A 279 -19.32 -2.17 -25.08
C ASN A 279 -19.52 -3.04 -23.84
N ASP A 280 -18.80 -4.17 -23.74
CA ASP A 280 -18.82 -5.02 -22.54
C ASP A 280 -18.34 -4.27 -21.28
N LEU A 281 -17.29 -3.46 -21.41
CA LEU A 281 -16.79 -2.62 -20.31
C LEU A 281 -17.82 -1.59 -19.87
N LEU A 282 -18.40 -0.85 -20.80
CA LEU A 282 -19.43 0.16 -20.52
C LEU A 282 -20.69 -0.46 -19.92
N ALA A 283 -21.14 -1.59 -20.45
CA ALA A 283 -22.27 -2.34 -19.92
C ALA A 283 -22.00 -2.86 -18.50
N THR A 284 -20.78 -3.31 -18.22
CA THR A 284 -20.36 -3.72 -16.87
C THR A 284 -20.39 -2.55 -15.89
N ILE A 285 -19.85 -1.39 -16.28
CA ILE A 285 -19.85 -0.16 -15.47
C ILE A 285 -21.28 0.27 -15.15
N ALA A 286 -22.17 0.27 -16.16
CA ALA A 286 -23.57 0.65 -16.00
C ALA A 286 -24.36 -0.34 -15.13
N SER A 287 -24.27 -1.64 -15.42
CA SER A 287 -25.02 -2.68 -14.68
C SER A 287 -24.62 -2.76 -13.21
N LYS A 288 -23.34 -2.52 -12.90
CA LYS A 288 -22.83 -2.47 -11.53
C LYS A 288 -23.05 -1.12 -10.84
N LYS A 289 -23.50 -0.10 -11.58
CA LYS A 289 -23.74 1.25 -11.09
C LYS A 289 -22.50 1.90 -10.47
N PHE A 290 -21.33 1.70 -11.09
CA PHE A 290 -20.05 2.24 -10.59
C PHE A 290 -19.94 3.76 -10.66
N LEU A 291 -20.83 4.42 -11.41
CA LEU A 291 -20.86 5.87 -11.55
C LEU A 291 -22.12 6.51 -10.94
N ASP A 292 -23.06 5.71 -10.42
CA ASP A 292 -24.29 6.20 -9.80
C ASP A 292 -24.01 6.52 -8.33
N ILE A 293 -23.30 7.62 -8.10
CA ILE A 293 -23.11 8.17 -6.77
C ILE A 293 -24.08 9.32 -6.64
N LYS A 294 -25.09 9.17 -5.77
CA LYS A 294 -25.92 10.30 -5.40
C LYS A 294 -25.04 11.30 -4.65
N PRO A 295 -24.96 12.57 -5.06
CA PRO A 295 -24.42 13.58 -4.18
C PRO A 295 -25.30 13.65 -2.93
N GLU A 296 -24.68 13.59 -1.75
CA GLU A 296 -25.32 14.04 -0.50
C GLU A 296 -25.58 15.55 -0.55
#